data_AF-A0A1Y3MVH5-F1
#
_entry.id   AF-A0A1Y3MVH5-F1
#
_cell.length_a   1.000
_cell.length_b   1.000
_cell.length_c   1.000
_cell.angle_alpha   90.00
_cell.angle_beta   90.00
_cell.angle_gamma   90.00
#
_symmetry.space_group_name_H-M   'P 1'
#
loop_
_entity.id
_entity.type
_entity.pdbx_description
1 polymer ?
#
loop_
_entity_poly.entity_id
_entity_poly.type
_entity_poly.pdbx_seq_one_letter_code
_entity_poly.pdbx_strand_id
1 'polypeptide(L)' 'MIPVADIDYEHLSDFKLIGKGIFGVVYKASYLGTDVAVKECFSTIKQYGFDFEKVFNREVSILK' A
#
# COMPACT_ATOMS: atom_id res chain seq x y z
N MET A 1 -17.04 12.41 -8.54
CA MET A 1 -16.71 12.13 -7.13
C MET A 1 -16.50 10.63 -7.03
N ILE A 2 -15.25 10.17 -6.96
CA ILE A 2 -14.98 8.73 -6.79
C ILE A 2 -15.22 8.45 -5.30
N PRO A 3 -16.02 7.44 -4.93
CA PRO A 3 -16.23 7.12 -3.52
C PRO A 3 -14.89 6.72 -2.92
N VAL A 4 -14.58 7.22 -1.72
CA VAL A 4 -13.46 6.76 -0.89
C VAL A 4 -13.84 5.38 -0.36
N ALA A 5 -13.88 4.39 -1.25
CA ALA A 5 -14.08 3.01 -0.87
C ALA A 5 -12.70 2.45 -0.56
N ASP A 6 -12.47 2.13 0.71
CA ASP A 6 -11.31 1.34 1.09
C ASP A 6 -11.24 0.09 0.21
N ILE A 7 -10.03 -0.29 -0.20
CA ILE A 7 -9.81 -1.53 -0.93
C ILE A 7 -9.93 -2.67 0.08
N ASP A 8 -10.98 -3.48 -0.05
CA ASP A 8 -11.11 -4.69 0.74
C ASP A 8 -9.99 -5.67 0.39
N TYR A 9 -9.16 -5.98 1.38
CA TYR A 9 -8.00 -6.84 1.22
C TYR A 9 -8.41 -8.28 0.86
N GLU A 10 -9.62 -8.71 1.23
CA GLU A 10 -10.13 -10.06 0.92
C GLU A 10 -10.34 -10.29 -0.59
N HIS A 11 -10.44 -9.22 -1.38
CA HIS A 11 -10.61 -9.28 -2.83
C HIS A 11 -9.28 -9.24 -3.61
N LEU A 12 -8.14 -9.22 -2.91
CA LEU A 12 -6.82 -9.37 -3.52
C LEU A 12 -6.45 -10.85 -3.62
N SER A 13 -5.95 -11.28 -4.78
CA SER A 13 -5.47 -12.65 -5.04
C SER A 13 -4.13 -12.67 -5.78
N ASP A 14 -3.57 -13.87 -5.95
CA ASP A 14 -2.42 -14.13 -6.83
C ASP A 14 -1.16 -13.32 -6.50
N PHE A 15 -0.91 -13.14 -5.19
CA PHE A 15 0.24 -12.40 -4.69
C PHE A 15 1.56 -13.02 -5.16
N LYS A 16 2.36 -12.20 -5.84
CA LYS A 16 3.73 -12.53 -6.24
C LYS A 16 4.66 -11.40 -5.84
N LEU A 17 5.67 -11.72 -5.04
CA LEU A 17 6.73 -10.77 -4.69
C LEU A 17 7.43 -10.29 -5.98
N ILE A 18 7.49 -8.96 -6.17
CA ILE A 18 8.18 -8.34 -7.30
C ILE A 18 9.29 -7.37 -6.88
N GLY A 19 9.32 -6.92 -5.62
CA GLY A 19 10.41 -6.09 -5.13
C GLY A 19 10.42 -5.91 -3.62
N LYS A 20 11.61 -5.71 -3.05
CA LYS A 20 11.81 -5.41 -1.63
C LYS A 20 12.89 -4.35 -1.48
N GLY A 21 12.62 -3.34 -0.65
CA GLY A 21 13.57 -2.29 -0.32
C GLY A 21 13.44 -1.85 1.13
N ILE A 22 14.18 -0.83 1.51
CA ILE A 22 14.21 -0.32 2.90
C ILE A 22 12.86 0.24 3.37
N PHE A 23 12.01 0.68 2.44
CA PHE A 23 10.69 1.27 2.74
C PHE A 23 9.54 0.25 2.71
N GLY A 24 9.80 -1.01 2.33
CA GLY A 24 8.74 -2.02 2.26
C GLY A 24 8.86 -2.99 1.10
N VAL A 25 7.80 -3.76 0.89
CA VAL A 25 7.69 -4.83 -0.11
C VAL A 25 6.63 -4.46 -1.15
N VAL A 26 6.86 -4.85 -2.40
CA VAL A 26 5.90 -4.72 -3.49
C VAL A 26 5.56 -6.10 -4.02
N TYR A 27 4.26 -6.37 -4.14
CA TYR A 27 3.70 -7.56 -4.75
C TYR A 27 2.97 -7.18 -6.04
N LYS A 28 3.01 -8.04 -7.04
CA LYS A 28 1.95 -8.13 -8.05
C LYS A 28 0.78 -8.87 -7.41
N ALA A 29 -0.44 -8.43 -7.64
CA ALA A 29 -1.67 -9.13 -7.26
C ALA A 29 -2.76 -8.89 -8.32
N SER A 30 -3.86 -9.63 -8.21
CA SER A 30 -5.12 -9.36 -8.93
C SER A 30 -6.13 -8.77 -7.94
N TYR A 31 -6.81 -7.69 -8.33
CA TYR A 31 -7.92 -7.10 -7.59
C TYR A 31 -9.14 -7.07 -8.50
N LEU A 32 -10.16 -7.89 -8.19
CA LEU A 32 -11.38 -8.00 -9.01
C LEU A 32 -11.09 -8.21 -10.51
N GLY A 33 -10.06 -8.99 -10.83
CA GLY A 33 -9.61 -9.27 -12.21
C GLY A 33 -8.69 -8.21 -12.81
N THR A 34 -8.36 -7.15 -12.08
CA THR A 34 -7.40 -6.12 -12.49
C THR A 34 -6.01 -6.43 -11.93
N ASP A 35 -5.00 -6.46 -12.80
CA ASP A 35 -3.60 -6.56 -12.36
C ASP A 35 -3.19 -5.28 -11.60
N VAL A 36 -2.76 -5.43 -10.35
CA VAL A 36 -2.35 -4.33 -9.47
C VAL A 36 -0.99 -4.57 -8.83
N ALA A 37 -0.36 -3.50 -8.36
CA ALA A 37 0.78 -3.55 -7.46
C ALA A 37 0.32 -3.25 -6.03
N VAL A 38 0.63 -4.13 -5.08
CA VAL A 38 0.34 -3.95 -3.65
C VAL A 38 1.63 -3.58 -2.93
N LYS A 39 1.67 -2.38 -2.33
CA LYS A 39 2.82 -1.89 -1.55
C LYS A 39 2.55 -2.05 -0.05
N GLU A 40 3.30 -2.93 0.59
CA GLU A 40 3.33 -3.04 2.05
C GLU A 40 4.48 -2.18 2.59
N CYS A 41 4.15 -1.14 3.35
CA CYS A 41 5.13 -0.21 3.94
C CYS A 41 5.60 -0.69 5.32
N PHE A 42 6.90 -0.65 5.57
CA PHE A 42 7.43 -1.02 6.89
C PHE A 42 7.23 0.09 7.92
N SER A 43 6.56 -0.25 9.03
CA SER A 43 6.31 0.67 10.15
C SER A 43 7.54 0.90 11.04
N THR A 44 8.65 0.20 10.81
CA THR A 44 9.92 0.37 11.55
C THR A 44 10.59 1.73 11.34
N ILE A 45 10.05 2.58 10.44
CA ILE A 45 10.43 4.00 10.29
C ILE A 45 10.06 4.82 11.56
N LYS A 46 9.31 4.25 12.52
CA LYS A 46 8.99 4.85 13.83
C LYS A 46 10.19 5.23 14.71
N GLN A 47 11.44 4.92 14.33
CA GLN A 47 12.62 5.11 15.18
C GLN A 47 13.02 6.59 15.47
N TYR A 48 12.36 7.60 14.91
CA TYR A 48 12.82 9.00 15.05
C TYR A 48 11.73 10.05 15.32
N GLY A 49 10.71 9.74 16.13
CA GLY A 49 9.61 10.69 16.38
C GLY A 49 8.80 11.04 15.13
N PHE A 50 8.96 10.23 14.08
CA PHE A 50 8.28 10.36 12.80
C PHE A 50 6.95 9.63 12.85
N ASP A 51 5.86 10.39 12.78
CA ASP A 51 4.50 9.85 12.65
C ASP A 51 4.29 9.39 11.21
N PHE A 52 4.74 8.16 10.94
CA PHE A 52 4.64 7.53 9.63
C PHE A 52 3.19 7.47 9.14
N GLU A 53 2.25 7.16 10.03
CA GLU A 53 0.84 6.98 9.66
C GLU A 53 0.22 8.31 9.20
N LYS A 54 0.47 9.39 9.94
CA LYS A 54 0.02 10.74 9.55
C LYS A 54 0.59 11.18 8.20
N VAL A 55 1.90 10.99 7.99
CA VAL A 55 2.54 11.38 6.73
C VAL A 55 2.05 10.50 5.58
N PHE A 56 1.98 9.20 5.79
CA PHE A 56 1.51 8.25 4.78
C PHE A 56 0.07 8.55 4.34
N ASN A 57 -0.84 8.76 5.30
CA ASN A 57 -2.23 9.10 4.99
C ASN A 57 -2.35 10.43 4.23
N ARG A 58 -1.50 11.42 4.56
CA ARG A 58 -1.43 12.67 3.80
C ARG A 58 -0.99 12.42 2.36
N GLU A 59 0.11 11.70 2.14
CA GLU A 59 0.63 11.45 0.79
C GLU A 59 -0.37 10.64 -0.06
N VAL A 60 -0.98 9.59 0.52
CA VAL A 60 -2.03 8.80 -0.17
C VAL A 60 -3.21 9.66 -0.58
N SER A 61 -3.61 10.65 0.24
CA SER A 61 -4.73 11.54 -0.09
C SER A 61 -4.49 12.43 -1.31
N ILE A 62 -3.23 12.64 -1.71
CA ILE A 62 -2.85 13.49 -2.84
C ILE A 62 -2.73 12.68 -4.14
N LEU A 63 -2.39 11.40 -4.02
CA LEU A 63 -2.33 10.46 -5.15
C LEU A 63 -3.75 10.12 -5.64
N LYS A 64 -3.98 10.16 -6.96
CA LYS A 64 -5.24 9.81 -7.61
C LYS A 64 -5.03 8.72 -8.65
#